data_AF-A0A840YJ95-F1
#
_entry.id   AF-A0A840YJ95-F1
#
_cell.length_a   1.000
_cell.length_b   1.000
_cell.length_c   1.000
_cell.angle_alpha   90.00
_cell.angle_beta   90.00
_cell.angle_gamma   90.00
#
_symmetry.space_group_name_H-M   'P 1'
#
loop_
_entity.id
_entity.type
_entity.pdbx_description
1 polymer ?
#
loop_
_entity_poly.entity_id
_entity_poly.type
_entity_poly.pdbx_seq_one_letter_code
_entity_poly.pdbx_strand_id
1 'polypeptide(L)'
;MPVFQLQLRDGDVEPAKTIDLPDADQARLHAIRYVGEALTVKPERVIGHDLRVEVSTADGLLLFSVIVIGVQSAAAQLDRI
;
A
#
# COMPACT_ATOMS: atom_id res chain seq x y z
N MET A 1 1.52 -23.67 3.94
CA MET A 1 0.56 -22.85 3.16
C MET A 1 1.16 -21.46 3.04
N PRO A 2 1.13 -20.81 1.87
CA PRO A 2 1.79 -19.51 1.72
C PRO A 2 1.05 -18.48 2.58
N VAL A 3 1.84 -17.75 3.37
CA VAL A 3 1.43 -16.62 4.21
C VAL A 3 1.79 -15.38 3.43
N PHE A 4 0.81 -14.55 3.05
CA PHE A 4 1.07 -13.31 2.31
C PHE A 4 0.92 -12.12 3.25
N GLN A 5 1.98 -11.34 3.41
CA GLN A 5 2.01 -10.24 4.37
C GLN A 5 1.83 -8.90 3.65
N LEU A 6 0.69 -8.23 3.85
CA LEU A 6 0.48 -6.87 3.38
C LEU A 6 1.13 -5.89 4.36
N GLN A 7 2.33 -5.44 4.02
CA GLN A 7 3.02 -4.43 4.81
C GLN A 7 2.61 -3.05 4.32
N LEU A 8 1.88 -2.32 5.17
CA LEU A 8 1.57 -0.91 5.01
C LEU A 8 2.66 -0.12 5.72
N ARG A 9 3.41 0.68 4.96
CA ARG A 9 4.33 1.64 5.54
C ARG A 9 3.84 3.03 5.22
N ASP A 10 2.82 3.47 5.94
CA ASP A 10 2.59 4.88 6.12
C ASP A 10 3.66 5.38 7.10
N GLY A 11 4.11 6.63 6.98
CA GLY A 11 5.13 7.21 7.87
C GLY A 11 4.74 7.16 9.35
N ASP A 12 3.45 6.91 9.63
CA ASP A 12 2.90 6.63 10.94
C ASP A 12 2.48 5.15 11.07
N VAL A 13 2.91 4.55 12.16
CA VAL A 13 3.10 3.10 12.35
C VAL A 13 1.78 2.36 12.57
N GLU A 14 1.02 2.05 11.51
CA GLU A 14 0.01 0.97 11.59
C GLU A 14 0.69 -0.39 11.40
N PRO A 15 0.47 -1.38 12.30
CA PRO A 15 1.08 -2.69 12.15
C PRO A 15 0.59 -3.36 10.87
N ALA A 16 1.55 -3.89 10.09
CA ALA A 16 1.29 -4.64 8.87
C ALA A 16 0.20 -5.71 9.09
N LYS A 17 -0.94 -5.57 8.41
CA LYS A 17 -1.98 -6.59 8.41
C LYS A 17 -1.52 -7.76 7.54
N THR A 18 -1.23 -8.88 8.18
CA THR A 18 -0.99 -10.13 7.45
C THR A 18 -2.32 -10.75 7.05
N ILE A 19 -2.49 -11.08 5.77
CA ILE A 19 -3.70 -11.71 5.26
C ILE A 19 -3.27 -12.97 4.52
N ASP A 20 -3.63 -14.12 5.07
CA ASP A 20 -3.35 -15.40 4.42
C ASP A 20 -4.24 -15.56 3.19
N LEU A 21 -3.60 -15.68 2.02
CA LEU A 21 -4.27 -15.90 0.75
C LEU A 21 -3.80 -17.23 0.15
N PRO A 22 -4.68 -17.97 -0.55
CA PRO A 22 -4.41 -19.35 -0.95
C PRO A 22 -3.43 -19.46 -2.12
N ASP A 23 -3.30 -18.42 -2.94
CA ASP A 23 -2.44 -18.38 -4.11
C ASP A 23 -1.84 -16.98 -4.35
N ALA A 24 -0.74 -16.95 -5.09
CA ALA A 24 0.03 -15.73 -5.33
C ALA A 24 -0.70 -14.72 -6.23
N ASP A 25 -1.57 -15.18 -7.13
CA ASP A 25 -2.29 -14.32 -8.06
C ASP A 25 -3.42 -13.56 -7.34
N GLN A 26 -4.16 -14.25 -6.47
CA GLN A 26 -5.13 -13.65 -5.55
C GLN A 26 -4.43 -12.68 -4.58
N ALA A 27 -3.24 -13.01 -4.09
CA ALA A 27 -2.46 -12.11 -3.24
C ALA A 27 -2.09 -10.81 -3.97
N ARG A 28 -1.67 -10.90 -5.24
CA ARG A 28 -1.39 -9.73 -6.08
C ARG A 28 -2.64 -8.91 -6.37
N LEU A 29 -3.74 -9.56 -6.75
CA LEU A 29 -5.02 -8.88 -7.03
C LEU A 29 -5.55 -8.17 -5.78
N HIS A 30 -5.46 -8.81 -4.61
CA HIS A 30 -5.85 -8.22 -3.35
C HIS A 30 -4.98 -7.00 -3.00
N ALA A 31 -3.66 -7.09 -3.18
CA ALA A 31 -2.76 -5.97 -2.97
C ALA A 31 -3.11 -4.77 -3.87
N ILE A 32 -3.39 -5.01 -5.15
CA ILE A 32 -3.80 -3.96 -6.10
C ILE A 32 -5.14 -3.34 -5.70
N ARG A 33 -6.13 -4.16 -5.36
CA ARG A 33 -7.46 -3.69 -4.91
C ARG A 33 -7.36 -2.83 -3.66
N TYR A 34 -6.59 -3.29 -2.67
CA TYR A 34 -6.35 -2.54 -1.45
C TYR A 34 -5.78 -1.15 -1.74
N VAL A 35 -4.77 -1.06 -2.61
CA VAL A 35 -4.19 0.22 -3.00
C VAL A 35 -5.22 1.10 -3.71
N GLY A 36 -5.99 0.55 -4.66
CA GLY A 36 -7.03 1.29 -5.36
C GLY A 36 -8.13 1.83 -4.43
N GLU A 37 -8.56 1.03 -3.46
CA GLU A 37 -9.51 1.43 -2.42
C GLU A 37 -8.93 2.53 -1.52
N ALA A 38 -7.67 2.39 -1.10
CA ALA A 38 -6.99 3.39 -0.28
C ALA A 38 -6.94 4.76 -1.00
N LEU A 39 -6.60 4.76 -2.29
CA LEU A 39 -6.56 5.98 -3.10
C LEU A 39 -7.94 6.58 -3.36
N THR A 40 -8.99 5.77 -3.40
CA THR A 40 -10.36 6.25 -3.68
C THR A 40 -11.03 6.79 -2.41
N VAL A 41 -10.86 6.10 -1.28
CA VAL A 41 -11.60 6.41 -0.04
C VAL A 41 -10.87 7.43 0.82
N LYS A 42 -9.53 7.40 0.85
CA LYS A 42 -8.70 8.27 1.71
C LYS A 42 -7.45 8.77 0.96
N PRO A 43 -7.59 9.46 -0.18
CA PRO A 43 -6.46 9.98 -0.93
C PRO A 43 -5.53 10.86 -0.09
N GLU A 44 -6.07 11.58 0.90
CA GLU A 44 -5.32 12.44 1.82
C GLU A 44 -4.30 11.68 2.68
N ARG A 45 -4.47 10.37 2.88
CA ARG A 45 -3.46 9.55 3.58
C ARG A 45 -2.25 9.22 2.72
N VAL A 46 -2.39 9.30 1.40
CA VAL A 46 -1.30 9.03 0.46
C VAL A 46 -0.65 10.34 0.00
N ILE A 47 -1.34 11.48 0.07
CA ILE A 47 -0.75 12.77 -0.29
C ILE A 47 0.23 13.19 0.81
N GLY A 48 1.52 13.25 0.47
CA GLY A 48 2.60 13.59 1.41
C GLY A 48 3.23 12.39 2.13
N HIS A 49 2.73 11.18 1.87
CA HIS A 49 3.24 9.93 2.42
C HIS A 49 3.38 8.87 1.32
N ASP A 50 4.32 7.94 1.49
CA ASP A 50 4.43 6.79 0.57
C ASP A 50 3.51 5.68 1.06
N LEU A 51 2.68 5.13 0.17
CA LEU A 51 1.93 3.91 0.43
C LEU A 51 2.65 2.75 -0.24
N ARG A 52 3.24 1.87 0.55
CA ARG A 52 3.80 0.60 0.08
C ARG A 52 2.90 -0.55 0.49
N VAL A 53 2.70 -1.49 -0.41
CA VAL A 53 2.05 -2.78 -0.18
C VAL A 53 2.96 -3.86 -0.75
N GLU A 54 3.21 -4.89 0.02
CA GLU A 54 4.06 -6.02 -0.36
C GLU A 54 3.28 -7.32 -0.30
N VAL A 55 3.73 -8.28 -1.09
CA VAL A 55 3.27 -9.66 -1.09
C VAL A 55 4.53 -10.51 -1.02
N SER A 56 4.67 -11.22 0.08
CA SER A 56 5.84 -12.06 0.37
C SER A 56 5.41 -13.50 0.65
N THR A 57 6.32 -14.45 0.53
CA THR A 57 6.11 -15.80 1.05
C THR A 57 6.27 -15.84 2.58
N ALA A 58 5.93 -16.97 3.19
CA ALA A 58 6.09 -17.20 4.64
C ALA A 58 7.55 -17.14 5.12
N ASP A 59 8.50 -17.50 4.25
CA ASP A 59 9.95 -17.40 4.47
C ASP A 59 10.51 -16.00 4.17
N GLY A 60 9.65 -15.03 3.83
CA GLY A 60 10.03 -13.63 3.66
C GLY A 60 10.53 -13.27 2.26
N LEU A 61 10.39 -14.15 1.27
CA LEU A 61 10.72 -13.82 -0.12
C LEU A 61 9.67 -12.87 -0.69
N LEU A 62 10.09 -11.67 -1.10
CA LEU A 62 9.22 -10.71 -1.77
C LEU A 62 8.83 -11.22 -3.17
N LEU A 63 7.54 -11.34 -3.42
CA LEU A 63 6.98 -11.85 -4.69
C LEU A 63 6.36 -10.74 -5.56
N PHE A 64 5.88 -9.67 -4.93
CA PHE A 64 5.25 -8.54 -5.59
C PHE A 64 5.19 -7.33 -4.64
N SER A 65 5.26 -6.12 -5.20
CA SER A 65 5.10 -4.89 -4.46
C SER A 65 4.40 -3.83 -5.30
N VAL A 66 3.53 -3.07 -4.65
CA VAL A 66 2.91 -1.85 -5.18
C VAL A 66 3.37 -0.70 -4.32
N ILE A 67 3.88 0.35 -4.94
CA ILE A 67 4.32 1.57 -4.27
C ILE A 67 3.56 2.72 -4.92
N VAL A 68 2.92 3.53 -4.09
CA VAL A 68 2.26 4.77 -4.51
C VAL A 68 2.90 5.92 -3.77
N ILE A 69 3.30 6.93 -4.53
CA ILE A 69 3.96 8.13 -4.04
C ILE A 69 3.02 9.29 -4.31
N GLY A 70 2.38 9.82 -3.27
CA GLY A 70 1.53 11.00 -3.39
C GLY A 70 2.35 12.27 -3.24
N VAL A 71 2.50 13.03 -4.34
CA VAL A 71 3.24 14.29 -4.35
C VAL A 71 2.26 15.46 -4.36
N GLN A 72 2.39 16.37 -3.40
CA GLN A 72 1.70 17.66 -3.43
C GLN A 72 2.55 18.70 -4.16
N SER A 73 2.02 19.32 -5.21
CA SER A 73 2.74 20.37 -5.92
C SER A 73 2.68 21.70 -5.16
N ALA A 74 3.77 22.48 -5.22
CA ALA A 74 3.84 23.80 -4.59
C ALA A 74 2.79 24.80 -5.13
N ALA A 75 2.29 24.59 -6.35
CA ALA A 75 1.25 25.44 -6.95
C ALA A 75 -0.09 25.36 -6.18
N ALA A 76 -0.43 24.20 -5.62
CA ALA A 76 -1.67 24.01 -4.86
C ALA A 76 -1.70 24.76 -3.52
N GLN A 77 -0.56 25.25 -3.04
CA GLN A 77 -0.42 25.97 -1.76
C GLN A 77 -0.55 27.49 -1.93
N LEU A 78 -0.35 28.02 -3.14
CA LEU A 78 -0.45 29.45 -3.45
C LEU A 78 -1.89 29.93 -3.66
N ASP A 79 -2.83 29.04 -4.02
CA ASP A 79 -4.26 29.37 -4.18
C ASP A 79 -5.03 29.49 -2.84
N ARG A 80 -4.34 29.39 -1.69
CA ARG A 80 -4.93 29.52 -0.35
C ARG A 80 -4.44 30.74 0.44
N ILE A 81 -3.69 31.64 -0.20
CA ILE A 81 -3.20 32.91 0.37
C ILE A 81 -3.81 34.06 -0.42
#